data_AF-A0A1L6PHN1-F1
#
_entry.id   AF-A0A1L6PHN1-F1
#
_cell.length_a   1.000
_cell.length_b   1.000
_cell.length_c   1.000
_cell.angle_alpha   90.00
_cell.angle_beta   90.00
_cell.angle_gamma   90.00
#
_symmetry.space_group_name_H-M   'P 1'
#
loop_
_entity.id
_entity.type
_entity.pdbx_description
1 polymer ?
#
loop_
_entity_poly.entity_id
_entity_poly.type
_entity_poly.pdbx_seq_one_letter_code
_entity_poly.pdbx_strand_id
1 'polypeptide(L)'
;MAERVLGYLESARNLTGSAAALGGLIVTFAGFAGVYWPVVVGGLYGAGALLAPPRRPPAPAFEEPSSRLDELRADLATLRVYLKQVDLPPAAAERLEALAGLLDGLLAPGWVSEALAGDPEGVHVVARAVRRDVPESVDVYLRTRWWTRLAPGGRAPEEELERQVALLHGEAQALVDGLREAEELRQRSHTRYLEDRGFGAARAQEHRGATGAVRAETGRAETGRPPEP
;
A
#
# COMPACT_ATOMS: atom_id res chain seq x y z
N MET A 1 -23.67 -10.30 -30.90
CA MET A 1 -24.08 -9.01 -31.50
C MET A 1 -24.65 -8.06 -30.44
N ALA A 2 -25.57 -8.55 -29.57
CA ALA A 2 -26.16 -7.79 -28.47
C ALA A 2 -25.14 -7.16 -27.48
N GLU A 3 -24.05 -7.84 -27.12
CA GLU A 3 -23.01 -7.29 -26.24
C GLU A 3 -22.26 -6.08 -26.82
N ARG A 4 -22.03 -6.06 -28.14
CA ARG A 4 -21.41 -4.89 -28.80
C ARG A 4 -22.37 -3.71 -28.85
N VAL A 5 -23.68 -3.98 -28.96
CA VAL A 5 -24.74 -2.97 -28.94
C VAL A 5 -24.92 -2.41 -27.52
N LEU A 6 -24.93 -3.27 -26.49
CA LEU A 6 -24.97 -2.86 -25.08
C LEU A 6 -23.72 -2.06 -24.69
N GLY A 7 -22.53 -2.51 -25.06
CA GLY A 7 -21.28 -1.78 -24.83
C GLY A 7 -21.17 -0.46 -25.60
N TYR A 8 -21.93 -0.31 -26.70
CA TYR A 8 -22.06 0.97 -27.42
C TYR A 8 -23.09 1.90 -26.76
N LEU A 9 -24.17 1.35 -26.19
CA LEU A 9 -25.18 2.10 -25.42
C LEU A 9 -24.63 2.64 -24.09
N GLU A 10 -23.80 1.88 -23.39
CA GLU A 10 -23.13 2.30 -22.14
C GLU A 10 -21.85 3.12 -22.38
N SER A 11 -21.43 3.28 -23.63
CA SER A 11 -20.22 4.03 -23.95
C SER A 11 -20.41 5.51 -23.60
N ALA A 12 -19.44 6.09 -22.88
CA ALA A 12 -19.41 7.52 -22.57
C ALA A 12 -19.67 8.41 -23.80
N ARG A 13 -19.22 8.01 -25.00
CA ARG A 13 -19.52 8.69 -26.27
C ARG A 13 -21.00 8.76 -26.60
N ASN A 14 -21.76 7.70 -26.31
CA ASN A 14 -23.19 7.64 -26.58
C ASN A 14 -23.98 8.41 -25.51
N LEU A 15 -23.54 8.40 -24.24
CA LEU A 15 -24.12 9.25 -23.20
C LEU A 15 -23.91 10.75 -23.47
N THR A 16 -22.68 11.16 -23.79
CA THR A 16 -22.40 12.58 -24.11
C THR A 16 -23.10 12.99 -25.41
N GLY A 17 -23.13 12.11 -26.41
CA GLY A 17 -23.89 12.34 -27.65
C GLY A 17 -25.39 12.46 -27.42
N SER A 18 -25.97 11.60 -26.57
CA SER A 18 -27.40 11.63 -26.24
C SER A 18 -27.78 12.85 -25.40
N ALA A 19 -26.94 13.25 -24.43
CA ALA A 19 -27.15 14.46 -23.64
C ALA A 19 -27.07 15.74 -24.50
N ALA A 20 -26.12 15.80 -25.43
CA ALA A 20 -26.02 16.88 -26.40
C ALA A 20 -27.21 16.90 -27.37
N ALA A 21 -27.65 15.73 -27.86
CA ALA A 21 -28.84 15.61 -28.72
C ALA A 21 -30.13 16.07 -28.00
N LEU A 22 -30.28 15.75 -26.71
CA LEU A 22 -31.37 16.29 -25.88
C LEU A 22 -31.32 17.82 -25.75
N GLY A 23 -30.12 18.40 -25.56
CA GLY A 23 -29.93 19.84 -25.57
C GLY A 23 -30.32 20.49 -26.91
N GLY A 24 -29.93 19.87 -28.03
CA GLY A 24 -30.35 20.27 -29.37
C GLY A 24 -31.86 20.19 -29.59
N LEU A 25 -32.52 19.19 -29.02
CA LEU A 25 -33.98 19.03 -29.08
C LEU A 25 -34.70 20.17 -28.33
N ILE A 26 -34.21 20.57 -27.14
CA ILE A 26 -34.76 21.68 -26.35
C ILE A 26 -34.64 23.02 -27.12
N VAL A 27 -33.50 23.27 -27.77
CA VAL A 27 -33.29 24.46 -28.63
C VAL A 27 -34.21 24.44 -29.86
N THR A 28 -34.49 23.25 -30.40
CA THR A 28 -35.40 23.08 -31.54
C THR A 28 -36.85 23.39 -31.13
N PHE A 29 -37.30 22.88 -29.98
CA PHE A 29 -38.64 23.16 -29.43
C PHE A 29 -38.82 24.62 -28.98
N ALA A 30 -37.73 25.34 -28.67
CA ALA A 30 -37.74 26.78 -28.43
C ALA A 30 -37.93 27.63 -29.72
N GLY A 31 -38.09 26.99 -30.90
CA GLY A 31 -38.47 27.64 -32.16
C GLY A 31 -37.31 28.14 -33.02
N PHE A 32 -36.06 27.86 -32.65
CA PHE A 32 -34.88 28.44 -33.29
C PHE A 32 -34.35 27.69 -34.53
N ALA A 33 -34.81 26.46 -34.84
CA ALA A 33 -34.17 25.60 -35.85
C ALA A 33 -35.00 25.25 -37.11
N GLY A 34 -36.33 25.43 -37.11
CA GLY A 34 -37.18 25.19 -38.29
C GLY A 34 -36.96 23.83 -38.99
N VAL A 35 -36.99 23.80 -40.33
CA VAL A 35 -36.78 22.59 -41.16
C VAL A 35 -35.39 21.96 -41.02
N TYR A 36 -34.39 22.70 -40.53
CA TYR A 36 -32.99 22.26 -40.48
C TYR A 36 -32.61 21.49 -39.19
N TRP A 37 -33.60 21.19 -38.33
CA TRP A 37 -33.38 20.49 -37.07
C TRP A 37 -32.59 19.16 -37.16
N PRO A 38 -32.72 18.30 -38.20
CA PRO A 38 -31.98 17.04 -38.25
C PRO A 38 -30.46 17.27 -38.39
N VAL A 39 -30.08 18.34 -39.10
CA VAL A 39 -28.66 18.69 -39.34
C VAL A 39 -28.03 19.24 -38.06
N VAL A 40 -28.77 20.05 -37.29
CA VAL A 40 -28.32 20.58 -36.00
C VAL A 40 -28.12 19.45 -34.99
N VAL A 41 -29.08 18.51 -34.90
CA VAL A 41 -28.98 17.36 -34.00
C VAL A 41 -27.83 16.43 -34.39
N GLY A 42 -27.69 16.12 -35.68
CA GLY A 42 -26.57 15.32 -36.18
C GLY A 42 -25.20 15.98 -35.93
N GLY A 43 -25.13 17.30 -36.13
CA GLY A 43 -23.91 18.09 -35.87
C GLY A 43 -23.55 18.13 -34.39
N LEU A 44 -24.52 18.35 -33.49
CA LEU A 44 -24.27 18.35 -32.04
C LEU A 44 -23.89 16.98 -31.50
N TYR A 45 -24.54 15.91 -32.00
CA TYR A 45 -24.18 14.54 -31.65
C TYR A 45 -22.75 14.21 -32.09
N GLY A 46 -22.39 14.59 -33.32
CA GLY A 46 -21.03 14.42 -33.86
C GLY A 46 -19.99 15.22 -33.09
N ALA A 47 -20.26 16.49 -32.78
CA ALA A 47 -19.37 17.33 -31.98
C ALA A 47 -19.21 16.79 -30.55
N GLY A 48 -20.29 16.37 -29.91
CA GLY A 48 -20.26 15.74 -28.58
C GLY A 48 -19.47 14.43 -28.56
N ALA A 49 -19.57 13.63 -29.62
CA ALA A 49 -18.79 12.39 -29.75
C ALA A 49 -17.29 12.62 -29.96
N LEU A 50 -16.91 13.76 -30.56
CA LEU A 50 -15.51 14.17 -30.79
C LEU A 50 -14.88 14.85 -29.56
N LEU A 51 -15.67 15.60 -28.80
CA LEU A 51 -15.25 16.19 -27.52
C LEU A 51 -15.19 15.17 -26.37
N ALA A 52 -15.75 13.97 -26.55
CA ALA A 52 -15.67 12.92 -25.56
C ALA A 52 -14.19 12.58 -25.25
N PRO A 53 -13.76 12.67 -23.97
CA PRO A 53 -12.39 12.40 -23.58
C PRO A 53 -11.93 11.05 -24.13
N PRO A 54 -10.75 10.96 -24.78
CA PRO A 54 -10.25 9.69 -25.27
C PRO A 54 -10.15 8.71 -24.09
N ARG A 55 -10.67 7.48 -24.27
CA ARG A 55 -10.53 6.43 -23.28
C ARG A 55 -9.04 6.21 -23.03
N ARG A 56 -8.57 6.49 -21.82
CA ARG A 56 -7.26 6.00 -21.39
C ARG A 56 -7.34 4.48 -21.33
N PRO A 57 -6.37 3.74 -21.87
CA PRO A 57 -6.25 2.33 -21.55
C PRO A 57 -6.21 2.18 -20.03
N PRO A 58 -6.88 1.16 -19.45
CA PRO A 58 -6.79 0.92 -18.03
C PRO A 58 -5.32 0.78 -17.66
N ALA A 59 -4.91 1.44 -16.57
CA ALA A 59 -3.57 1.25 -16.05
C ALA A 59 -3.37 -0.27 -15.80
N PRO A 60 -2.19 -0.83 -16.12
CA PRO A 60 -1.90 -2.21 -15.80
C PRO A 60 -2.15 -2.44 -14.30
N ALA A 61 -2.95 -3.46 -13.97
CA ALA A 61 -3.17 -3.87 -12.60
C ALA A 61 -1.90 -4.53 -12.09
N PHE A 62 -1.07 -3.77 -11.39
CA PHE A 62 -0.02 -4.36 -10.56
C PHE A 62 -0.70 -4.98 -9.34
N GLU A 63 -0.31 -6.20 -8.94
CA GLU A 63 -0.76 -6.80 -7.69
C GLU A 63 -0.61 -5.78 -6.56
N GLU A 64 -1.71 -5.49 -5.87
CA GLU A 64 -1.61 -4.65 -4.68
C GLU A 64 -0.80 -5.40 -3.61
N PRO A 65 0.10 -4.75 -2.88
CA PRO A 65 0.88 -5.39 -1.81
C PRO A 65 0.02 -6.15 -0.79
N SER A 66 -1.22 -5.71 -0.58
CA SER A 66 -2.26 -6.37 0.23
C SER A 66 -2.60 -7.78 -0.28
N SER A 67 -2.78 -7.96 -1.60
CA SER A 67 -3.12 -9.25 -2.21
C SER A 67 -2.05 -10.32 -1.98
N ARG A 68 -0.76 -9.92 -1.98
CA ARG A 68 0.35 -10.82 -1.69
C ARG A 68 0.37 -11.29 -0.24
N LEU A 69 0.03 -10.42 0.70
CA LEU A 69 -0.07 -10.80 2.12
C LEU A 69 -1.29 -11.68 2.39
N ASP A 70 -2.39 -11.49 1.65
CA ASP A 70 -3.56 -12.36 1.73
C ASP A 70 -3.23 -13.81 1.32
N GLU A 71 -2.48 -13.98 0.24
CA GLU A 71 -1.96 -15.30 -0.18
C GLU A 71 -1.07 -15.92 0.90
N LEU A 72 -0.14 -15.15 1.48
CA LEU A 72 0.73 -15.65 2.54
C LEU A 72 -0.05 -16.04 3.80
N ARG A 73 -1.15 -15.34 4.14
CA ARG A 73 -2.04 -15.75 5.23
C ARG A 73 -2.72 -17.09 4.93
N ALA A 74 -3.16 -17.31 3.69
CA ALA A 74 -3.74 -18.58 3.27
C ALA A 74 -2.71 -19.73 3.30
N ASP A 75 -1.48 -19.46 2.87
CA ASP A 75 -0.38 -20.43 2.92
C ASP A 75 -0.01 -20.79 4.36
N LEU A 76 0.07 -19.79 5.25
CA LEU A 76 0.33 -20.02 6.67
C LEU A 76 -0.78 -20.86 7.31
N ALA A 77 -2.05 -20.58 6.98
CA ALA A 77 -3.16 -21.38 7.46
C ALA A 77 -3.04 -22.85 6.99
N THR A 78 -2.65 -23.06 5.74
CA THR A 78 -2.42 -24.39 5.16
C THR A 78 -1.25 -25.10 5.85
N LEU A 79 -0.14 -24.40 6.07
CA LEU A 79 1.02 -24.90 6.79
C LEU A 79 0.63 -25.34 8.20
N ARG A 80 -0.16 -24.54 8.94
CA ARG A 80 -0.63 -24.89 10.28
C ARG A 80 -1.49 -26.15 10.30
N VAL A 81 -2.34 -26.35 9.29
CA VAL A 81 -3.12 -27.58 9.14
C VAL A 81 -2.19 -28.77 8.91
N TYR A 82 -1.20 -28.63 8.03
CA TYR A 82 -0.19 -29.66 7.80
C TYR A 82 0.58 -30.04 9.07
N LEU A 83 1.09 -29.04 9.82
CA LEU A 83 1.87 -29.28 11.04
C LEU A 83 1.08 -30.03 12.12
N LYS A 84 -0.24 -29.85 12.19
CA LYS A 84 -1.13 -30.59 13.11
C LYS A 84 -1.33 -32.06 12.74
N GLN A 85 -1.04 -32.45 11.50
CA GLN A 85 -1.20 -33.82 11.00
C GLN A 85 0.08 -34.65 11.16
N VAL A 86 1.21 -34.01 11.45
CA VAL A 86 2.53 -34.66 11.52
C VAL A 86 2.89 -34.99 12.97
N ASP A 87 3.46 -36.17 13.20
CA ASP A 87 4.00 -36.57 14.50
C ASP A 87 5.36 -35.92 14.78
N LEU A 88 5.30 -34.76 15.44
CA LEU A 88 6.45 -33.92 15.79
C LEU A 88 6.87 -34.12 17.25
N PRO A 89 8.19 -34.00 17.57
CA PRO A 89 8.66 -33.97 18.95
C PRO A 89 8.01 -32.81 19.71
N PRO A 90 7.65 -32.97 21.01
CA PRO A 90 6.94 -31.94 21.76
C PRO A 90 7.64 -30.56 21.75
N ALA A 91 8.96 -30.53 21.94
CA ALA A 91 9.73 -29.28 21.95
C ALA A 91 9.78 -28.59 20.58
N ALA A 92 9.89 -29.35 19.49
CA ALA A 92 9.83 -28.80 18.14
C ALA A 92 8.41 -28.31 17.79
N ALA A 93 7.37 -29.02 18.21
CA ALA A 93 5.98 -28.62 18.02
C ALA A 93 5.66 -27.31 18.74
N GLU A 94 6.06 -27.17 20.01
CA GLU A 94 5.90 -25.94 20.79
C GLU A 94 6.61 -24.76 20.12
N ARG A 95 7.83 -24.98 19.60
CA ARG A 95 8.59 -23.92 18.96
C ARG A 95 8.06 -23.53 17.58
N LEU A 96 7.53 -24.50 16.83
CA LEU A 96 6.81 -24.24 15.58
C LEU A 96 5.51 -23.48 15.82
N GLU A 97 4.80 -23.75 16.92
CA GLU A 97 3.62 -22.98 17.31
C GLU A 97 3.99 -21.55 17.67
N ALA A 98 5.09 -21.34 18.41
CA ALA A 98 5.62 -20.00 18.70
C ALA A 98 6.02 -19.25 17.41
N LEU A 99 6.71 -19.91 16.47
CA LEU A 99 7.02 -19.35 15.16
C LEU A 99 5.75 -18.98 14.38
N ALA A 100 4.76 -19.89 14.32
CA ALA A 100 3.50 -19.63 13.64
C ALA A 100 2.77 -18.43 14.26
N GLY A 101 2.80 -18.29 15.59
CA GLY A 101 2.25 -17.12 16.28
C GLY A 101 2.94 -15.80 15.92
N LEU A 102 4.26 -15.80 15.76
CA LEU A 102 4.99 -14.62 15.26
C LEU A 102 4.62 -14.28 13.82
N LEU A 103 4.57 -15.29 12.94
CA LEU A 103 4.20 -15.10 11.53
C LEU A 103 2.75 -14.62 11.40
N ASP A 104 1.83 -15.15 12.22
CA ASP A 104 0.45 -14.66 12.28
C ASP A 104 0.41 -13.20 12.72
N GLY A 105 1.20 -12.80 13.73
CA GLY A 105 1.28 -11.41 14.18
C GLY A 105 1.84 -10.45 13.12
N LEU A 106 2.80 -10.92 12.32
CA LEU A 106 3.36 -10.16 11.19
C LEU A 106 2.36 -9.97 10.06
N LEU A 107 1.55 -10.99 9.79
CA LEU A 107 0.59 -10.99 8.70
C LEU A 107 -0.79 -10.45 9.10
N ALA A 108 -1.09 -10.34 10.39
CA ALA A 108 -2.36 -9.84 10.90
C ALA A 108 -2.63 -8.40 10.42
N PRO A 109 -3.86 -8.08 9.98
CA PRO A 109 -4.20 -6.74 9.52
C PRO A 109 -3.84 -5.66 10.56
N GLY A 110 -3.12 -4.63 10.11
CA GLY A 110 -2.67 -3.51 10.93
C GLY A 110 -1.30 -2.99 10.50
N TRP A 111 -0.76 -2.07 11.30
CA TRP A 111 0.47 -1.35 10.96
C TRP A 111 1.68 -2.26 10.69
N VAL A 112 1.78 -3.41 11.36
CA VAL A 112 2.88 -4.37 11.15
C VAL A 112 2.80 -4.95 9.74
N SER A 113 1.61 -5.41 9.33
CA SER A 113 1.39 -5.94 7.98
C SER A 113 1.57 -4.86 6.90
N GLU A 114 1.20 -3.60 7.19
CA GLU A 114 1.43 -2.47 6.28
C GLU A 114 2.91 -2.13 6.14
N ALA A 115 3.66 -2.14 7.25
CA ALA A 115 5.10 -1.94 7.25
C ALA A 115 5.81 -3.08 6.50
N LEU A 116 5.39 -4.32 6.73
CA LEU A 116 5.89 -5.51 6.02
C LEU A 116 5.56 -5.43 4.52
N ALA A 117 4.36 -4.99 4.13
CA ALA A 117 3.99 -4.83 2.72
C ALA A 117 4.90 -3.85 1.97
N GLY A 118 5.49 -2.88 2.68
CA GLY A 118 6.48 -1.94 2.16
C GLY A 118 7.92 -2.44 2.14
N ASP A 119 8.18 -3.65 2.65
CA ASP A 119 9.51 -4.28 2.76
C ASP A 119 9.56 -5.58 1.92
N PRO A 120 10.01 -5.52 0.65
CA PRO A 120 10.06 -6.68 -0.25
C PRO A 120 10.92 -7.83 0.31
N GLU A 121 12.04 -7.49 0.93
CA GLU A 121 12.94 -8.43 1.57
C GLU A 121 12.24 -9.13 2.74
N GLY A 122 11.53 -8.38 3.57
CA GLY A 122 10.76 -8.93 4.67
C GLY A 122 9.63 -9.85 4.22
N VAL A 123 8.88 -9.47 3.18
CA VAL A 123 7.86 -10.33 2.56
C VAL A 123 8.47 -11.61 2.02
N HIS A 124 9.64 -11.52 1.39
CA HIS A 124 10.34 -12.68 0.85
C HIS A 124 10.82 -13.64 1.95
N VAL A 125 11.32 -13.12 3.07
CA VAL A 125 11.70 -13.94 4.24
C VAL A 125 10.50 -14.71 4.77
N VAL A 126 9.36 -14.04 4.98
CA VAL A 126 8.12 -14.70 5.44
C VAL A 126 7.63 -15.73 4.42
N ALA A 127 7.62 -15.39 3.14
CA ALA A 127 7.21 -16.31 2.07
C ALA A 127 8.10 -17.56 2.02
N ARG A 128 9.42 -17.39 2.15
CA ARG A 128 10.38 -18.50 2.16
C ARG A 128 10.17 -19.39 3.38
N ALA A 129 10.01 -18.81 4.57
CA ALA A 129 9.79 -19.55 5.80
C ALA A 129 8.52 -20.43 5.70
N VAL A 130 7.41 -19.85 5.22
CA VAL A 130 6.11 -20.54 5.12
C VAL A 130 6.09 -21.59 4.02
N ARG A 131 6.58 -21.25 2.81
CA ARG A 131 6.43 -22.10 1.63
C ARG A 131 7.55 -23.13 1.48
N ARG A 132 8.70 -22.92 2.13
CA ARG A 132 9.90 -23.74 1.93
C ARG A 132 10.53 -24.19 3.23
N ASP A 133 11.04 -23.27 4.05
CA ASP A 133 12.02 -23.65 5.07
C ASP A 133 11.40 -24.50 6.19
N VAL A 134 10.17 -24.16 6.62
CA VAL A 134 9.43 -24.98 7.59
C VAL A 134 9.02 -26.33 6.99
N PRO A 135 8.35 -26.42 5.82
CA PRO A 135 8.06 -27.70 5.18
C PRO A 135 9.30 -28.57 4.96
N GLU A 136 10.40 -28.00 4.49
CA GLU A 136 11.66 -28.71 4.21
C GLU A 136 12.28 -29.28 5.50
N SER A 137 12.32 -28.49 6.58
CA SER A 137 12.82 -28.94 7.89
C SER A 137 12.02 -30.13 8.43
N VAL A 138 10.68 -30.06 8.32
CA VAL A 138 9.79 -31.15 8.77
C VAL A 138 9.94 -32.40 7.88
N ASP A 139 9.99 -32.24 6.56
CA ASP A 139 10.19 -33.38 5.64
C ASP A 139 11.52 -34.10 5.90
N VAL A 140 12.61 -33.34 6.06
CA VAL A 140 13.93 -33.88 6.38
C VAL A 140 13.90 -34.63 7.72
N TYR A 141 13.25 -34.07 8.74
CA TYR A 141 13.07 -34.76 10.03
C TYR A 141 12.34 -36.10 9.86
N LEU A 142 11.17 -36.11 9.20
CA LEU A 142 10.37 -37.33 9.02
C LEU A 142 11.14 -38.42 8.27
N ARG A 143 11.85 -38.03 7.21
CA ARG A 143 12.68 -38.93 6.41
C ARG A 143 13.85 -39.49 7.23
N THR A 144 14.51 -38.63 8.00
CA THR A 144 15.71 -39.02 8.78
C THR A 144 15.31 -39.87 9.99
N ARG A 145 14.20 -39.57 10.66
CA ARG A 145 13.65 -40.38 11.76
C ARG A 145 13.31 -41.80 11.30
N TRP A 146 12.69 -41.93 10.12
CA TRP A 146 12.43 -43.25 9.53
C TRP A 146 13.74 -44.03 9.31
N TRP A 147 14.75 -43.40 8.71
CA TRP A 147 16.03 -44.08 8.48
C TRP A 147 16.79 -44.43 9.76
N THR A 148 16.75 -43.55 10.76
CA THR A 148 17.42 -43.78 12.05
C THR A 148 16.83 -44.98 12.79
N ARG A 149 15.54 -45.29 12.60
CA ARG A 149 14.92 -46.53 13.11
C ARG A 149 15.47 -47.79 12.46
N LEU A 150 15.95 -47.70 11.21
CA LEU A 150 16.48 -48.84 10.46
C LEU A 150 18.00 -48.98 10.58
N ALA A 151 18.72 -47.86 10.73
CA ALA A 151 20.17 -47.81 10.89
C ALA A 151 20.58 -46.69 11.87
N PRO A 152 20.63 -46.98 13.17
CA PRO A 152 21.03 -45.98 14.17
C PRO A 152 22.53 -45.66 14.07
N GLY A 153 22.90 -44.39 14.29
CA GLY A 153 24.31 -43.96 14.30
C GLY A 153 24.58 -42.48 13.95
N GLY A 154 23.59 -41.74 13.46
CA GLY A 154 23.69 -40.29 13.20
C GLY A 154 23.29 -39.42 14.40
N ARG A 155 23.36 -38.09 14.23
CA ARG A 155 22.74 -37.13 15.17
C ARG A 155 21.25 -37.42 15.31
N ALA A 156 20.71 -37.16 16.51
CA ALA A 156 19.29 -37.28 16.78
C ALA A 156 18.48 -36.35 15.85
N PRO A 157 17.58 -36.87 14.99
CA PRO A 157 16.77 -36.06 14.09
C PRO A 157 15.93 -35.00 14.82
N GLU A 158 15.51 -35.30 16.05
CA GLU A 158 14.74 -34.41 16.92
C GLU A 158 15.54 -33.15 17.29
N GLU A 159 16.79 -33.31 17.73
CA GLU A 159 17.67 -32.19 18.10
C GLU A 159 18.00 -31.27 16.92
N GLU A 160 18.13 -31.85 15.71
CA GLU A 160 18.40 -31.07 14.51
C GLU A 160 17.17 -30.27 14.06
N LEU A 161 15.97 -30.87 14.13
CA LEU A 161 14.73 -30.14 13.87
C LEU A 161 14.55 -28.99 14.85
N GLU A 162 14.76 -29.23 16.15
CA GLU A 162 14.66 -28.18 17.18
C GLU A 162 15.62 -27.01 16.89
N ARG A 163 16.85 -27.31 16.47
CA ARG A 163 17.84 -26.30 16.07
C ARG A 163 17.39 -25.51 14.85
N GLN A 164 16.88 -26.17 13.81
CA GLN A 164 16.39 -25.52 12.59
C GLN A 164 15.23 -24.58 12.90
N VAL A 165 14.24 -25.04 13.67
CA VAL A 165 13.09 -24.21 14.07
C VAL A 165 13.54 -23.03 14.94
N ALA A 166 14.53 -23.21 15.82
CA ALA A 166 15.08 -22.10 16.60
C ALA A 166 15.75 -21.02 15.72
N LEU A 167 16.44 -21.41 14.64
CA LEU A 167 17.02 -20.47 13.69
C LEU A 167 15.93 -19.69 12.93
N LEU A 168 14.90 -20.38 12.44
CA LEU A 168 13.76 -19.76 11.75
C LEU A 168 13.00 -18.79 12.66
N HIS A 169 12.83 -19.16 13.93
CA HIS A 169 12.22 -18.29 14.93
C HIS A 169 13.09 -17.05 15.20
N GLY A 170 14.41 -17.20 15.29
CA GLY A 170 15.33 -16.08 15.45
C GLY A 170 15.30 -15.10 14.26
N GLU A 171 15.23 -15.62 13.03
CA GLU A 171 15.10 -14.80 11.82
C GLU A 171 13.77 -14.03 11.79
N ALA A 172 12.65 -14.68 12.10
CA ALA A 172 11.34 -14.03 12.20
C ALA A 172 11.31 -12.95 13.30
N GLN A 173 11.96 -13.21 14.44
CA GLN A 173 12.07 -12.24 15.53
C GLN A 173 12.93 -11.03 15.11
N ALA A 174 14.06 -11.24 14.44
CA ALA A 174 14.90 -10.16 13.93
C ALA A 174 14.15 -9.27 12.93
N LEU A 175 13.30 -9.87 12.10
CA LEU A 175 12.42 -9.14 11.18
C LEU A 175 11.40 -8.27 11.93
N VAL A 176 10.75 -8.80 12.97
CA VAL A 176 9.85 -8.01 13.85
C VAL A 176 10.58 -6.82 14.46
N ASP A 177 11.79 -7.04 14.98
CA ASP A 177 12.57 -6.01 15.64
C ASP A 177 13.05 -4.93 14.65
N GLY A 178 13.43 -5.33 13.43
CA GLY A 178 13.75 -4.40 12.35
C GLY A 178 12.56 -3.52 11.92
N LEU A 179 11.35 -4.10 11.84
CA LEU A 179 10.13 -3.32 11.54
C LEU A 179 9.83 -2.30 12.65
N ARG A 180 10.02 -2.67 13.92
CA ARG A 180 9.86 -1.75 15.06
C ARG A 180 10.88 -0.62 15.01
N GLU A 181 12.16 -0.93 14.79
CA GLU A 181 13.22 0.08 14.71
C GLU A 181 12.96 1.08 13.57
N ALA A 182 12.51 0.59 12.40
CA ALA A 182 12.16 1.43 11.27
C ALA A 182 10.98 2.39 11.58
N GLU A 183 10.00 1.92 12.34
CA GLU A 183 8.88 2.74 12.78
C GLU A 183 9.31 3.80 13.82
N GLU A 184 10.12 3.42 14.80
CA GLU A 184 10.70 4.36 15.76
C GLU A 184 11.55 5.44 15.07
N LEU A 185 12.28 5.07 14.02
CA LEU A 185 13.07 6.01 13.23
C LEU A 185 12.16 6.97 12.44
N ARG A 186 11.05 6.49 11.88
CA ARG A 186 10.03 7.32 11.21
C ARG A 186 9.41 8.31 12.18
N GLN A 187 9.02 7.87 13.37
CA GLN A 187 8.42 8.74 14.40
C GLN A 187 9.39 9.83 14.84
N ARG A 188 10.65 9.47 15.14
CA ARG A 188 11.70 10.44 15.49
C ARG A 188 11.93 11.46 14.39
N SER A 189 11.97 11.00 13.13
CA SER A 189 12.14 11.87 11.97
C SER A 189 10.97 12.83 11.80
N HIS A 190 9.73 12.36 12.02
CA HIS A 190 8.54 13.18 11.97
C HIS A 190 8.54 14.25 13.07
N THR A 191 8.84 13.88 14.31
CA THR A 191 8.95 14.84 15.43
C THR A 191 9.97 15.93 15.11
N ARG A 192 11.18 15.55 14.66
CA ARG A 192 12.22 16.51 14.28
C ARG A 192 11.76 17.45 13.17
N TYR A 193 11.07 16.91 12.16
CA TYR A 193 10.52 17.72 11.07
C TYR A 193 9.47 18.73 11.57
N LEU A 194 8.61 18.34 12.51
CA LEU A 194 7.63 19.25 13.12
C LEU A 194 8.32 20.36 13.94
N GLU A 195 9.34 20.00 14.71
CA GLU A 195 10.17 20.95 15.48
C GLU A 195 10.83 21.97 14.54
N ASP A 196 11.55 21.50 13.51
CA ASP A 196 12.24 22.36 12.55
C ASP A 196 11.28 23.34 11.84
N ARG A 197 10.07 22.87 11.49
CA ARG A 197 9.02 23.74 10.92
C ARG A 197 8.50 24.77 11.92
N GLY A 198 8.26 24.37 13.16
CA GLY A 198 7.77 25.26 14.23
C GLY A 198 8.78 26.37 14.55
N PHE A 199 10.06 26.02 14.67
CA PHE A 199 11.15 26.99 14.87
C PHE A 199 11.38 27.88 13.65
N GLY A 200 11.22 27.35 12.43
CA GLY A 200 11.27 28.14 11.20
C GLY A 200 10.16 29.19 11.12
N ALA A 201 8.93 28.84 11.52
CA ALA A 201 7.82 29.78 11.60
C ALA A 201 8.04 30.86 12.67
N ALA A 202 8.58 30.49 13.83
CA ALA A 202 8.92 31.43 14.90
C ALA A 202 10.00 32.44 14.46
N ARG A 203 11.10 31.99 13.84
CA ARG A 203 12.13 32.89 13.29
C ARG A 203 11.62 33.81 12.19
N ALA A 204 10.73 33.32 11.33
CA ALA A 204 10.13 34.15 10.28
C ALA A 204 9.24 35.26 10.86
N GLN A 205 8.56 35.01 11.99
CA GLN A 205 7.78 36.01 12.72
C GLN A 205 8.69 37.08 13.35
N GLU A 206 9.79 36.66 13.95
CA GLU A 206 10.76 37.53 14.64
C GLU A 206 11.47 38.48 13.66
N HIS A 207 11.90 37.98 12.49
CA HIS A 207 12.44 38.82 11.41
C HIS A 207 11.42 39.82 10.87
N ARG A 208 10.14 39.43 10.76
CA ARG A 208 9.07 40.33 10.29
C ARG A 208 8.77 41.43 11.32
N GLY A 209 8.82 41.11 12.62
CA GLY A 209 8.72 42.06 13.72
C GLY A 209 9.88 43.06 13.75
N ALA A 210 11.12 42.58 13.58
CA ALA A 210 12.31 43.44 13.51
C ALA A 210 12.27 44.40 12.30
N THR A 211 11.83 43.91 11.14
CA THR A 211 11.70 44.73 9.93
C THR A 211 10.60 45.79 10.05
N GLY A 212 9.50 45.47 10.76
CA GLY A 212 8.42 46.41 11.07
C GLY A 212 8.84 47.50 12.07
N ALA A 213 9.63 47.15 13.08
CA ALA A 213 10.15 48.09 14.08
C ALA A 213 11.12 49.11 13.45
N VAL A 214 12.03 48.67 12.58
CA VAL A 214 12.96 49.55 11.85
C VAL A 214 12.19 50.56 10.98
N ARG A 215 11.13 50.12 10.28
CA ARG A 215 10.31 51.01 9.44
C ARG A 215 9.54 52.07 10.25
N ALA A 216 9.12 51.74 11.47
CA ALA A 216 8.45 52.67 12.38
C ALA A 216 9.40 53.72 12.97
N GLU A 217 10.66 53.37 13.23
CA GLU A 217 11.70 54.33 13.64
C GLU A 217 12.12 55.26 12.50
N THR A 218 12.27 54.74 11.27
CA THR A 218 12.67 55.59 10.12
C THR A 218 11.57 56.60 9.75
N GLY A 219 10.29 56.22 9.81
CA GLY A 219 9.18 57.15 9.55
C GLY A 219 9.00 58.24 10.61
N ARG A 220 9.47 58.01 11.85
CA ARG A 220 9.44 59.01 12.92
C ARG A 220 10.59 60.03 12.80
N ALA A 221 11.69 59.68 12.13
CA ALA A 221 12.82 60.59 11.92
C ALA A 221 12.60 61.60 10.78
N GLU A 222 11.73 61.32 9.79
CA GLU A 222 11.50 62.20 8.64
C GLU A 222 10.50 63.35 8.88
N THR A 223 9.76 63.36 9.99
CA THR A 223 8.73 64.39 10.28
C THR A 223 9.24 65.55 11.14
N GLY A 224 10.53 65.60 11.47
CA GLY A 224 11.13 66.57 12.39
C GLY A 224 11.99 67.67 11.74
N ARG A 225 11.70 68.15 10.51
CA ARG A 225 12.38 69.33 9.95
C ARG A 225 11.58 70.60 10.25
N PRO A 226 12.06 71.54 11.08
CA PRO A 226 11.37 72.81 11.33
C PRO A 226 11.43 73.72 10.09
N PRO A 227 10.43 74.60 9.88
CA PRO A 227 10.45 75.58 8.80
C PRO A 227 11.51 76.65 9.09
N GLU A 228 12.39 76.90 8.12
CA GLU A 228 13.36 78.00 8.19
C GLU A 228 12.66 79.36 8.04
N PRO A 229 13.20 80.42 8.67
CA PRO A 229 12.55 81.72 8.85
C PRO A 229 12.46 82.58 7.59
#